data_AF-A0A176F3Z9-F1
#
_entry.id   AF-A0A176F3Z9-F1
#
_cell.length_a   1.000
_cell.length_b   1.000
_cell.length_c   1.000
_cell.angle_alpha   90.00
_cell.angle_beta   90.00
_cell.angle_gamma   90.00
#
_symmetry.space_group_name_H-M   'P 1'
#
loop_
_entity.id
_entity.type
_entity.pdbx_description
1 polymer ?
#
loop_
_entity_poly.entity_id
_entity_poly.type
_entity_poly.pdbx_seq_one_letter_code
_entity_poly.pdbx_strand_id
1 'polypeptide(L)'
;MALLPDLAFAEAIPRGGPNDNRVRLATYQEAQVYRLSVSLTHVTTVEFGEGESIRSIIAGDTEGFEIDGVPGGQAFAIKPVAREVHTNVTVYTNRRSYYFNVQETRSPTFYVVQFRYPDDHTRKGRAIAAQAPNYNYGASARTEFTPIRVWDDGTFTYFEFPRNAPAPAIFRYANGRERTVNTQATEDGVIRVSGLNRQWVLRIGEEVVCIEATPPAGVGS
;
A
#
# COMPACT_ATOMS: atom_id res chain seq x y z
N MET A 1 -31.72 -28.25 -17.03
CA MET A 1 -30.82 -27.60 -16.06
C MET A 1 -30.38 -26.29 -16.70
N ALA A 2 -31.09 -25.20 -16.40
CA ALA A 2 -30.79 -23.89 -16.98
C ALA A 2 -29.69 -23.23 -16.13
N LEU A 3 -28.52 -22.99 -16.72
CA LEU A 3 -27.53 -22.08 -16.18
C LEU A 3 -28.08 -20.65 -16.34
N LEU A 4 -28.41 -20.00 -15.23
CA LEU A 4 -28.61 -18.56 -15.22
C LEU A 4 -27.21 -17.90 -15.33
N PRO A 5 -27.03 -16.92 -16.23
CA PRO A 5 -25.79 -16.17 -16.28
C PRO A 5 -25.66 -15.36 -14.99
N ASP A 6 -24.53 -15.51 -14.28
CA ASP A 6 -24.17 -14.59 -13.21
C ASP A 6 -24.02 -13.20 -13.81
N LEU A 7 -24.92 -12.29 -13.44
CA LEU A 7 -24.78 -10.88 -13.75
C LEU A 7 -23.53 -10.39 -13.03
N ALA A 8 -22.43 -10.25 -13.76
CA ALA A 8 -21.26 -9.54 -13.28
C ALA A 8 -21.71 -8.11 -12.96
N PHE A 9 -21.87 -7.80 -11.68
CA PHE A 9 -22.18 -6.45 -11.26
C PHE A 9 -20.99 -5.56 -11.64
N ALA A 10 -21.31 -4.40 -12.21
CA ALA A 10 -20.36 -3.30 -12.30
C ALA A 10 -19.75 -3.01 -10.91
N GLU A 11 -18.70 -2.21 -10.92
CA GLU A 11 -18.04 -1.72 -9.72
C GLU A 11 -18.98 -1.47 -8.52
N ALA A 12 -18.62 -2.03 -7.36
CA ALA A 12 -19.41 -1.96 -6.13
C ALA A 12 -19.15 -0.64 -5.41
N ILE A 13 -20.22 0.11 -5.11
CA ILE A 13 -20.12 1.33 -4.32
C ILE A 13 -20.31 0.98 -2.84
N PRO A 14 -19.32 1.20 -1.95
CA PRO A 14 -19.45 1.02 -0.52
C PRO A 14 -20.69 1.77 0.02
N ARG A 15 -21.46 1.16 0.92
CA ARG A 15 -22.75 1.70 1.40
C ARG A 15 -22.57 2.64 2.59
N GLY A 16 -23.49 3.56 2.81
CA GLY A 16 -23.43 4.49 3.95
C GLY A 16 -23.55 3.75 5.28
N GLY A 17 -22.72 4.13 6.24
CA GLY A 17 -22.79 3.64 7.61
C GLY A 17 -24.03 4.17 8.33
N PRO A 18 -24.43 3.53 9.44
CA PRO A 18 -25.67 3.87 10.15
C PRO A 18 -25.61 5.22 10.87
N ASN A 19 -24.41 5.70 11.22
CA ASN A 19 -24.22 6.92 12.02
C ASN A 19 -23.80 8.13 11.15
N ASP A 20 -23.06 7.90 10.07
CA ASP A 20 -22.61 8.95 9.15
C ASP A 20 -22.43 8.36 7.75
N ASN A 21 -23.03 9.00 6.74
CA ASN A 21 -22.99 8.53 5.36
C ASN A 21 -21.61 8.61 4.70
N ARG A 22 -20.67 9.38 5.27
CA ARG A 22 -19.28 9.49 4.80
C ARG A 22 -18.40 8.36 5.31
N VAL A 23 -18.83 7.67 6.37
CA VAL A 23 -18.25 6.39 6.80
C VAL A 23 -18.96 5.31 6.01
N ARG A 24 -18.24 4.62 5.14
CA ARG A 24 -18.79 3.61 4.24
C ARG A 24 -18.44 2.20 4.70
N LEU A 25 -19.35 1.28 4.41
CA LEU A 25 -19.19 -0.15 4.66
C LEU A 25 -19.15 -0.89 3.32
N ALA A 26 -18.05 -1.60 3.07
CA ALA A 26 -17.89 -2.47 1.92
C ALA A 26 -17.90 -3.93 2.39
N THR A 27 -18.65 -4.79 1.72
CA THR A 27 -18.56 -6.24 1.95
C THR A 27 -17.52 -6.80 0.99
N TYR A 28 -16.51 -7.48 1.52
CA TYR A 28 -15.48 -8.12 0.70
C TYR A 28 -16.09 -9.23 -0.16
N GLN A 29 -15.73 -9.21 -1.44
CA GLN A 29 -16.02 -10.22 -2.43
C GLN A 29 -14.76 -10.40 -3.28
N GLU A 30 -14.40 -11.65 -3.55
CA GLU A 30 -13.25 -11.95 -4.38
C GLU A 30 -13.44 -11.37 -5.80
N ALA A 31 -12.37 -10.82 -6.38
CA ALA A 31 -12.36 -10.21 -7.71
C ALA A 31 -13.32 -9.03 -7.93
N GLN A 32 -13.94 -8.47 -6.88
CA GLN A 32 -14.79 -7.29 -6.98
C GLN A 32 -13.96 -6.00 -7.06
N VAL A 33 -14.36 -5.11 -7.96
CA VAL A 33 -13.84 -3.72 -8.02
C VAL A 33 -14.73 -2.81 -7.18
N TYR A 34 -14.12 -1.95 -6.36
CA TYR A 34 -14.82 -1.03 -5.46
C TYR A 34 -14.61 0.44 -5.83
N ARG A 35 -15.69 1.21 -5.91
CA ARG A 35 -15.61 2.65 -6.19
C ARG A 35 -15.22 3.39 -4.93
N LEU A 36 -14.17 4.20 -5.03
CA LEU A 36 -13.81 5.18 -4.01
C LEU A 36 -14.08 6.58 -4.54
N SER A 37 -15.08 7.23 -3.95
CA SER A 37 -15.37 8.64 -4.20
C SER A 37 -14.59 9.49 -3.20
N VAL A 38 -13.53 10.13 -3.68
CA VAL A 38 -12.65 11.00 -2.87
C VAL A 38 -12.88 12.46 -3.26
N SER A 39 -12.45 13.42 -2.45
CA SER A 39 -12.61 14.84 -2.78
C SER A 39 -11.39 15.65 -2.37
N LEU A 40 -11.13 16.74 -3.08
CA LEU A 40 -10.13 17.71 -2.64
C LEU A 40 -10.39 18.15 -1.19
N THR A 41 -9.29 18.52 -0.52
CA THR A 41 -9.24 18.93 0.90
C THR A 41 -9.65 17.87 1.91
N HIS A 42 -9.97 16.65 1.48
CA HIS A 42 -10.32 15.54 2.36
C HIS A 42 -9.39 14.35 2.12
N VAL A 43 -9.16 13.59 3.17
CA VAL A 43 -8.45 12.31 3.13
C VAL A 43 -9.50 11.20 3.22
N THR A 44 -9.39 10.20 2.37
CA THR A 44 -10.18 8.97 2.46
C THR A 44 -9.30 7.85 2.96
N THR A 45 -9.68 7.23 4.09
CA THR A 45 -8.98 6.05 4.62
C THR A 45 -9.75 4.77 4.27
N VAL A 46 -9.06 3.73 3.85
CA VAL A 46 -9.60 2.40 3.63
C VAL A 46 -9.04 1.45 4.68
N GLU A 47 -9.93 0.81 5.45
CA GLU A 47 -9.60 -0.06 6.58
C GLU A 47 -9.92 -1.52 6.25
N PHE A 48 -8.92 -2.39 6.35
CA PHE A 48 -9.06 -3.83 6.13
C PHE A 48 -9.38 -4.60 7.40
N GLY A 49 -9.69 -5.88 7.24
CA GLY A 49 -10.08 -6.76 8.34
C GLY A 49 -8.98 -6.96 9.36
N GLU A 50 -9.39 -7.39 10.54
CA GLU A 50 -8.46 -7.59 11.64
C GLU A 50 -7.38 -8.64 11.30
N GLY A 51 -6.13 -8.28 11.55
CA GLY A 51 -4.97 -9.12 11.25
C GLY A 51 -4.56 -9.13 9.77
N GLU A 52 -5.19 -8.30 8.94
CA GLU A 52 -4.64 -7.94 7.65
C GLU A 52 -3.58 -6.86 7.78
N SER A 53 -2.48 -7.04 7.04
CA SER A 53 -1.45 -6.03 6.86
C SER A 53 -1.16 -5.85 5.37
N ILE A 54 -1.09 -4.59 4.95
CA ILE A 54 -0.75 -4.18 3.60
C ILE A 54 0.69 -4.56 3.31
N ARG A 55 0.87 -5.24 2.18
CA ARG A 55 2.19 -5.60 1.64
C ARG A 55 2.61 -4.71 0.48
N SER A 56 1.64 -4.19 -0.28
CA SER A 56 1.93 -3.35 -1.44
C SER A 56 0.67 -2.61 -1.87
N ILE A 57 0.85 -1.36 -2.27
CA ILE A 57 -0.15 -0.55 -2.96
C ILE A 57 0.43 -0.22 -4.33
N ILE A 58 -0.38 -0.39 -5.37
CA ILE A 58 -0.03 -0.10 -6.77
C ILE A 58 -1.14 0.79 -7.31
N ALA A 59 -0.78 1.90 -7.94
CA ALA A 59 -1.74 2.83 -8.54
C ALA A 59 -1.34 3.13 -9.99
N GLY A 60 -2.32 3.42 -10.85
CA GLY A 60 -2.07 3.77 -12.25
C GLY A 60 -1.45 5.16 -12.39
N ASP A 61 -2.24 6.18 -12.08
CA ASP A 61 -1.81 7.59 -11.96
C ASP A 61 -1.50 7.93 -10.49
N THR A 62 -0.22 8.21 -10.22
CA THR A 62 0.29 8.68 -8.92
C THR A 62 0.58 10.19 -8.89
N GLU A 63 0.39 10.91 -10.00
CA GLU A 63 0.51 12.38 -10.04
C GLU A 63 -0.77 13.05 -9.54
N GLY A 64 -1.94 12.45 -9.84
CA GLY A 64 -3.24 12.93 -9.39
C GLY A 64 -3.59 12.61 -7.93
N PHE A 65 -2.85 11.70 -7.28
CA PHE A 65 -3.18 11.15 -5.96
C PHE A 65 -1.96 10.94 -5.07
N GLU A 66 -2.04 11.43 -3.84
CA GLU A 66 -1.16 11.04 -2.73
C GLU A 66 -1.75 9.78 -2.06
N ILE A 67 -0.92 8.73 -1.89
CA ILE A 67 -1.34 7.46 -1.30
C ILE A 67 -0.33 7.00 -0.26
N ASP A 68 -0.81 6.85 0.97
CA ASP A 68 0.00 6.58 2.15
C ASP A 68 -0.63 5.44 2.94
N GLY A 69 0.17 4.55 3.53
CA GLY A 69 -0.34 3.57 4.48
C GLY A 69 -0.44 4.17 5.87
N VAL A 70 -1.38 3.68 6.65
CA VAL A 70 -1.54 4.07 8.05
C VAL A 70 -0.65 3.16 8.91
N PRO A 71 0.03 3.70 9.95
CA PRO A 71 0.80 2.91 10.90
C PRO A 71 0.02 1.70 11.42
N GLY A 72 0.69 0.55 11.49
CA GLY A 72 0.07 -0.75 11.78
C GLY A 72 -0.37 -1.52 10.54
N GLY A 73 -0.35 -0.90 9.35
CA GLY A 73 -0.48 -1.57 8.05
C GLY A 73 -1.87 -2.10 7.73
N GLN A 74 -2.87 -1.93 8.60
CA GLN A 74 -4.24 -2.40 8.37
C GLN A 74 -5.05 -1.47 7.46
N ALA A 75 -4.57 -0.24 7.23
CA ALA A 75 -5.29 0.76 6.46
C ALA A 75 -4.34 1.57 5.58
N PHE A 76 -4.90 2.20 4.55
CA PHE A 76 -4.22 3.23 3.77
C PHE A 76 -5.12 4.44 3.59
N ALA A 77 -4.48 5.60 3.47
CA ALA A 77 -5.06 6.88 3.14
C ALA A 77 -4.81 7.20 1.66
N ILE A 78 -5.80 7.81 1.02
CA ILE A 78 -5.71 8.36 -0.32
C ILE A 78 -6.28 9.78 -0.32
N LYS A 79 -5.57 10.69 -0.99
CA LYS A 79 -5.92 12.10 -1.13
C LYS A 79 -5.70 12.55 -2.56
N PRO A 80 -6.73 13.08 -3.25
CA PRO A 80 -6.54 13.68 -4.56
C PRO A 80 -5.78 15.01 -4.43
N VAL A 81 -4.90 15.32 -5.38
CA VAL A 81 -4.17 16.59 -5.47
C VAL A 81 -4.60 17.46 -6.65
N ALA A 82 -5.42 16.92 -7.55
CA ALA A 82 -6.02 17.63 -8.68
C ALA A 82 -7.53 17.35 -8.77
N ARG A 83 -8.25 18.16 -9.56
CA ARG A 83 -9.69 17.97 -9.84
C ARG A 83 -9.89 17.04 -11.02
N GLU A 84 -11.03 16.36 -11.05
CA GLU A 84 -11.47 15.54 -12.20
C GLU A 84 -10.51 14.37 -12.55
N VAL A 85 -9.63 14.02 -11.61
CA VAL A 85 -8.71 12.88 -11.73
C VAL A 85 -9.40 11.58 -11.35
N HIS A 86 -8.98 10.50 -12.01
CA HIS A 86 -9.42 9.15 -11.71
C HIS A 86 -8.28 8.16 -11.99
N THR A 87 -8.20 7.11 -11.18
CA THR A 87 -7.15 6.09 -11.31
C THR A 87 -7.63 4.76 -10.76
N ASN A 88 -6.96 3.68 -11.12
CA ASN A 88 -7.13 2.41 -10.45
C ASN A 88 -6.08 2.23 -9.35
N VAL A 89 -6.47 1.60 -8.23
CA VAL A 89 -5.57 1.23 -7.14
C VAL A 89 -5.74 -0.25 -6.82
N THR A 90 -4.64 -0.99 -6.76
CA THR A 90 -4.59 -2.38 -6.32
C THR A 90 -3.83 -2.46 -5.01
N VAL A 91 -4.44 -3.10 -4.01
CA VAL A 91 -3.80 -3.31 -2.70
C VAL A 91 -3.67 -4.80 -2.43
N TYR A 92 -2.45 -5.24 -2.18
CA TYR A 92 -2.13 -6.59 -1.76
C TYR A 92 -1.88 -6.60 -0.26
N THR A 93 -2.64 -7.40 0.49
CA THR A 93 -2.39 -7.66 1.91
C THR A 93 -1.73 -9.03 2.11
N ASN A 94 -1.43 -9.38 3.36
CA ASN A 94 -1.05 -10.73 3.76
C ASN A 94 -2.17 -11.78 3.60
N ARG A 95 -3.42 -11.39 3.37
CA ARG A 95 -4.56 -12.33 3.24
C ARG A 95 -5.32 -12.22 1.92
N ARG A 96 -5.54 -11.00 1.40
CA ARG A 96 -6.45 -10.72 0.28
C ARG A 96 -5.85 -9.71 -0.68
N SER A 97 -6.46 -9.63 -1.86
CA SER A 97 -6.21 -8.58 -2.85
C SER A 97 -7.46 -7.74 -3.02
N TYR A 98 -7.28 -6.43 -3.18
CA TYR A 98 -8.34 -5.44 -3.33
C TYR A 98 -8.12 -4.61 -4.58
N TYR A 99 -9.21 -4.32 -5.29
CA TYR A 99 -9.20 -3.56 -6.53
C TYR A 99 -10.14 -2.36 -6.40
N PHE A 100 -9.63 -1.17 -6.66
CA PHE A 100 -10.36 0.08 -6.51
C PHE A 100 -10.34 0.87 -7.82
N ASN A 101 -11.47 1.49 -8.16
CA ASN A 101 -11.50 2.65 -9.05
C ASN A 101 -11.68 3.88 -8.17
N VAL A 102 -10.74 4.80 -8.24
CA VAL A 102 -10.73 6.02 -7.44
C VAL A 102 -11.13 7.17 -8.34
N GLN A 103 -12.10 7.97 -7.89
CA GLN A 103 -12.59 9.14 -8.63
C GLN A 103 -12.67 10.33 -7.69
N GLU A 104 -12.05 11.45 -8.09
CA GLU A 104 -12.28 12.73 -7.42
C GLU A 104 -13.69 13.24 -7.77
N THR A 105 -14.47 13.58 -6.75
CA THR A 105 -15.81 14.13 -6.88
C THR A 105 -16.05 15.17 -5.79
N ARG A 106 -17.02 16.07 -6.02
CA ARG A 106 -17.47 17.01 -5.00
C ARG A 106 -18.39 16.36 -3.97
N SER A 107 -19.20 15.38 -4.39
CA SER A 107 -20.16 14.68 -3.53
C SER A 107 -20.72 13.42 -4.23
N PRO A 108 -21.00 12.32 -3.50
CA PRO A 108 -20.62 12.11 -2.10
C PRO A 108 -19.12 11.86 -1.99
N THR A 109 -18.48 12.40 -0.94
CA THR A 109 -17.09 12.06 -0.60
C THR A 109 -17.07 11.04 0.53
N PHE A 110 -16.17 10.06 0.45
CA PHE A 110 -15.96 9.06 1.49
C PHE A 110 -14.84 9.54 2.40
N TYR A 111 -15.03 9.43 3.71
CA TYR A 111 -13.99 9.74 4.69
C TYR A 111 -13.30 8.45 5.14
N VAL A 112 -14.09 7.42 5.38
CA VAL A 112 -13.60 6.09 5.78
C VAL A 112 -14.36 5.04 4.99
N VAL A 113 -13.67 4.00 4.51
CA VAL A 113 -14.28 2.81 3.92
C VAL A 113 -13.82 1.59 4.72
N GLN A 114 -14.73 0.97 5.44
CA GLN A 114 -14.44 -0.21 6.27
C GLN A 114 -14.88 -1.47 5.57
N PHE A 115 -13.96 -2.42 5.44
CA PHE A 115 -14.28 -3.73 4.90
C PHE A 115 -14.87 -4.67 5.96
N ARG A 116 -15.96 -5.34 5.58
CA ARG A 116 -16.59 -6.42 6.33
C ARG A 116 -16.46 -7.72 5.55
N TYR A 117 -16.30 -8.81 6.28
CA TYR A 117 -16.03 -10.13 5.71
C TYR A 117 -17.14 -11.08 6.16
N PRO A 118 -18.00 -11.56 5.26
CA PRO A 118 -19.15 -12.41 5.62
C PRO A 118 -18.75 -13.66 6.40
N ASP A 119 -17.58 -14.23 6.11
CA ASP A 119 -17.12 -15.47 6.74
C ASP A 119 -16.39 -15.26 8.07
N ASP A 120 -16.17 -14.01 8.50
CA ASP A 120 -15.33 -13.66 9.65
C ASP A 120 -16.21 -13.34 10.88
N HIS A 121 -17.05 -14.31 11.28
CA HIS A 121 -17.93 -14.17 12.46
C HIS A 121 -17.22 -14.45 13.80
N THR A 122 -15.91 -14.75 13.83
CA THR A 122 -15.29 -15.41 15.00
C THR A 122 -13.90 -14.93 15.42
N ARG A 123 -13.47 -13.68 15.19
CA ARG A 123 -12.22 -13.20 15.81
C ARG A 123 -12.39 -11.84 16.47
N LYS A 124 -12.37 -11.84 17.80
CA LYS A 124 -12.12 -10.65 18.63
C LYS A 124 -10.62 -10.40 18.68
N GLY A 125 -10.20 -9.30 18.08
CA GLY A 125 -9.22 -8.33 18.57
C GLY A 125 -7.95 -8.85 19.22
N ARG A 126 -7.01 -9.44 18.47
CA ARG A 126 -5.59 -9.19 18.76
C ARG A 126 -5.15 -8.04 17.87
N ALA A 127 -5.10 -6.85 18.46
CA ALA A 127 -4.32 -5.75 17.90
C ALA A 127 -2.94 -6.31 17.53
N ILE A 128 -2.60 -6.28 16.25
CA ILE A 128 -1.21 -6.53 15.84
C ILE A 128 -0.43 -5.38 16.47
N ALA A 129 0.38 -5.69 17.47
CA ALA A 129 1.34 -4.74 18.01
C ALA A 129 2.13 -4.19 16.83
N ALA A 130 2.15 -2.86 16.68
CA ALA A 130 2.97 -2.21 15.68
C ALA A 130 4.36 -2.85 15.70
N GLN A 131 4.77 -3.45 14.58
CA GLN A 131 6.10 -4.04 14.51
C GLN A 131 7.10 -2.91 14.75
N ALA A 132 8.02 -3.12 15.68
CA ALA A 132 9.06 -2.15 15.94
C ALA A 132 9.83 -1.89 14.62
N PRO A 133 10.18 -0.64 14.31
CA PRO A 133 10.90 -0.33 13.09
C PRO A 133 12.16 -1.19 12.96
N ASN A 134 12.37 -1.76 11.79
CA ASN A 134 13.53 -2.59 11.50
C ASN A 134 14.57 -1.77 10.73
N TYR A 135 15.79 -1.69 11.28
CA TYR A 135 16.92 -0.97 10.69
C TYR A 135 18.00 -1.92 10.13
N ASN A 136 17.77 -3.24 10.18
CA ASN A 136 18.78 -4.23 9.83
C ASN A 136 18.76 -4.50 8.32
N TYR A 137 19.35 -3.59 7.56
CA TYR A 137 19.50 -3.70 6.12
C TYR A 137 20.97 -3.58 5.71
N GLY A 138 21.42 -4.45 4.81
CA GLY A 138 22.76 -4.43 4.24
C GLY A 138 22.73 -4.17 2.74
N ALA A 139 23.67 -3.37 2.23
CA ALA A 139 23.86 -3.15 0.80
C ALA A 139 24.94 -4.07 0.24
N SER A 140 24.73 -4.62 -0.96
CA SER A 140 25.70 -5.50 -1.63
C SER A 140 26.94 -4.76 -2.15
N ALA A 141 26.83 -3.45 -2.39
CA ALA A 141 27.89 -2.61 -2.90
C ALA A 141 27.76 -1.17 -2.40
N ARG A 142 28.88 -0.45 -2.39
CA ARG A 142 28.94 1.00 -2.11
C ARG A 142 29.23 1.73 -3.42
N THR A 143 28.23 2.48 -3.88
CA THR A 143 28.22 3.31 -5.09
C THR A 143 27.67 4.70 -4.72
N GLU A 144 27.62 5.63 -5.67
CA GLU A 144 27.07 6.97 -5.44
C GLU A 144 25.57 6.98 -5.11
N PHE A 145 24.82 5.98 -5.58
CA PHE A 145 23.40 5.80 -5.29
C PHE A 145 23.14 4.74 -4.21
N THR A 146 24.15 4.34 -3.43
CA THR A 146 23.91 3.45 -2.29
C THR A 146 23.27 4.26 -1.15
N PRO A 147 22.11 3.83 -0.61
CA PRO A 147 21.50 4.48 0.56
C PRO A 147 22.46 4.51 1.76
N ILE A 148 22.47 5.62 2.49
CA ILE A 148 23.20 5.74 3.76
C ILE A 148 22.44 5.10 4.92
N ARG A 149 21.11 4.97 4.79
CA ARG A 149 20.25 4.32 5.79
C ARG A 149 19.06 3.68 5.09
N VAL A 150 18.71 2.48 5.55
CA VAL A 150 17.47 1.81 5.14
C VAL A 150 16.77 1.30 6.39
N TRP A 151 15.48 1.57 6.49
CA TRP A 151 14.65 1.08 7.58
C TRP A 151 13.24 0.80 7.10
N ASP A 152 12.48 0.08 7.90
CA ASP A 152 11.05 -0.06 7.71
C ASP A 152 10.27 0.19 9.00
N ASP A 153 9.00 0.55 8.87
CA ASP A 153 8.07 0.82 9.98
C ASP A 153 7.02 -0.29 10.16
N GLY A 154 7.29 -1.47 9.62
CA GLY A 154 6.32 -2.56 9.55
C GLY A 154 5.29 -2.43 8.41
N THR A 155 5.31 -1.34 7.62
CA THR A 155 4.43 -1.13 6.46
C THR A 155 5.18 -0.65 5.21
N PHE A 156 6.08 0.32 5.37
CA PHE A 156 6.90 0.92 4.31
C PHE A 156 8.38 0.69 4.57
N THR A 157 9.16 0.60 3.49
CA THR A 157 10.61 0.67 3.55
C THR A 157 11.07 2.05 3.07
N TYR A 158 12.00 2.64 3.80
CA TYR A 158 12.55 3.97 3.57
C TYR A 158 14.02 3.85 3.21
N PHE A 159 14.43 4.55 2.16
CA PHE A 159 15.80 4.60 1.67
C PHE A 159 16.29 6.04 1.74
N GLU A 160 17.20 6.34 2.64
CA GLU A 160 17.84 7.66 2.70
C GLU A 160 19.12 7.65 1.87
N PHE A 161 19.21 8.56 0.92
CA PHE A 161 20.35 8.70 0.02
C PHE A 161 21.24 9.87 0.44
N PRO A 162 22.54 9.85 0.09
CA PRO A 162 23.39 11.03 0.22
C PRO A 162 22.77 12.25 -0.49
N ARG A 163 23.02 13.45 0.04
CA ARG A 163 22.63 14.68 -0.67
C ARG A 163 23.26 14.70 -2.06
N ASN A 164 22.46 15.03 -3.08
CA ASN A 164 22.82 15.05 -4.49
C ASN A 164 23.16 13.68 -5.12
N ALA A 165 22.91 12.56 -4.43
CA ALA A 165 22.99 11.26 -5.06
C ALA A 165 21.94 11.15 -6.19
N PRO A 166 22.28 10.50 -7.31
CA PRO A 166 21.29 10.25 -8.35
C PRO A 166 20.21 9.29 -7.85
N ALA A 167 18.94 9.57 -8.16
CA ALA A 167 17.82 8.77 -7.70
C ALA A 167 17.71 7.46 -8.49
N PRO A 168 17.85 6.28 -7.85
CA PRO A 168 17.73 4.99 -8.53
C PRO A 168 16.26 4.58 -8.72
N ALA A 169 16.02 3.71 -9.71
CA ALA A 169 14.78 2.95 -9.75
C ALA A 169 14.82 1.85 -8.68
N ILE A 170 13.79 1.76 -7.85
CA ILE A 170 13.70 0.79 -6.75
C ILE A 170 12.70 -0.30 -7.10
N PHE A 171 13.13 -1.56 -6.97
CA PHE A 171 12.33 -2.74 -7.22
C PHE A 171 12.30 -3.64 -5.99
N ARG A 172 11.18 -4.33 -5.77
CA ARG A 172 11.16 -5.47 -4.86
C ARG A 172 11.64 -6.71 -5.60
N TYR A 173 12.47 -7.53 -4.95
CA TYR A 173 12.91 -8.82 -5.48
C TYR A 173 12.31 -9.97 -4.67
N ALA A 174 11.61 -10.87 -5.34
CA ALA A 174 11.04 -12.06 -4.72
C ALA A 174 10.92 -13.20 -5.74
N ASN A 175 11.16 -14.43 -5.30
CA ASN A 175 11.02 -15.63 -6.14
C ASN A 175 11.79 -15.53 -7.47
N GLY A 176 13.02 -15.00 -7.41
CA GLY A 176 13.89 -14.88 -8.59
C GLY A 176 13.53 -13.75 -9.56
N ARG A 177 12.59 -12.86 -9.20
CA ARG A 177 12.09 -11.81 -10.12
C ARG A 177 11.95 -10.46 -9.43
N GLU A 178 12.31 -9.40 -10.17
CA GLU A 178 12.06 -8.00 -9.81
C GLU A 178 10.61 -7.61 -10.11
N ARG A 179 10.03 -6.74 -9.29
CA ARG A 179 8.71 -6.13 -9.53
C ARG A 179 8.73 -4.66 -9.16
N THR A 180 8.04 -3.85 -9.95
CA THR A 180 7.83 -2.41 -9.68
C THR A 180 7.03 -2.21 -8.39
N VAL A 181 7.31 -1.09 -7.74
CA VAL A 181 6.70 -0.64 -6.49
C VAL A 181 6.44 0.86 -6.58
N ASN A 182 5.46 1.33 -5.84
CA ASN A 182 5.23 2.77 -5.71
C ASN A 182 6.31 3.37 -4.81
N THR A 183 6.97 4.42 -5.30
CA THR A 183 8.02 5.17 -4.61
C THR A 183 7.61 6.63 -4.50
N GLN A 184 7.87 7.25 -3.36
CA GLN A 184 7.69 8.68 -3.15
C GLN A 184 8.96 9.26 -2.54
N ALA A 185 9.56 10.23 -3.23
CA ALA A 185 10.68 10.98 -2.71
C ALA A 185 10.19 12.10 -1.79
N THR A 186 10.88 12.33 -0.69
CA THR A 186 10.70 13.49 0.21
C THR A 186 11.83 14.50 -0.02
N GLU A 187 11.64 15.75 0.43
CA GLU A 187 12.64 16.82 0.28
C GLU A 187 13.97 16.53 1.00
N ASP A 188 13.97 15.63 1.99
CA ASP A 188 15.13 15.30 2.81
C ASP A 188 16.05 14.22 2.20
N GLY A 189 15.82 13.82 0.95
CA GLY A 189 16.60 12.75 0.30
C GLY A 189 16.19 11.34 0.72
N VAL A 190 15.00 11.19 1.30
CA VAL A 190 14.41 9.89 1.64
C VAL A 190 13.42 9.47 0.55
N ILE A 191 13.58 8.26 0.04
CA ILE A 191 12.58 7.63 -0.82
C ILE A 191 11.81 6.61 0.02
N ARG A 192 10.51 6.87 0.21
CA ARG A 192 9.58 5.92 0.81
C ARG A 192 9.07 4.97 -0.27
N VAL A 193 9.08 3.68 0.04
CA VAL A 193 8.68 2.62 -0.87
C VAL A 193 7.57 1.79 -0.25
N SER A 194 6.54 1.52 -1.05
CA SER A 194 5.38 0.75 -0.61
C SER A 194 5.73 -0.71 -0.30
N GLY A 195 5.49 -1.11 0.95
CA GLY A 195 5.62 -2.48 1.39
C GLY A 195 6.93 -2.79 2.11
N LEU A 196 6.96 -3.98 2.72
CA LEU A 196 8.16 -4.60 3.27
C LEU A 196 8.68 -5.66 2.30
N ASN A 197 10.00 -5.78 2.17
CA ASN A 197 10.58 -6.91 1.47
C ASN A 197 11.94 -7.30 2.03
N ARG A 198 12.28 -8.59 1.93
CA ARG A 198 13.60 -9.08 2.32
C ARG A 198 14.70 -8.56 1.41
N GLN A 199 14.42 -8.39 0.11
CA GLN A 199 15.42 -8.02 -0.88
C GLN A 199 14.90 -6.92 -1.79
N TRP A 200 15.63 -5.83 -1.91
CA TRP A 200 15.36 -4.74 -2.82
C TRP A 200 16.48 -4.62 -3.83
N VAL A 201 16.14 -4.16 -5.02
CA VAL A 201 17.09 -3.95 -6.11
C VAL A 201 16.99 -2.49 -6.53
N LEU A 202 18.11 -1.77 -6.42
CA LEU A 202 18.27 -0.39 -6.85
C LEU A 202 19.05 -0.38 -8.16
N ARG A 203 18.55 0.34 -9.17
CA ARG A 203 19.15 0.39 -10.51
C ARG A 203 19.36 1.81 -11.01
N ILE A 204 20.52 2.04 -11.62
CA ILE A 204 20.82 3.19 -12.49
C ILE A 204 21.54 2.65 -13.72
N GLY A 205 20.90 2.73 -14.90
CA GLY A 205 21.44 2.12 -16.11
C GLY A 205 21.69 0.62 -15.93
N GLU A 206 22.94 0.20 -16.10
CA GLU A 206 23.39 -1.19 -15.89
C GLU A 206 23.86 -1.48 -14.46
N GLU A 207 24.05 -0.46 -13.63
CA GLU A 207 24.52 -0.62 -12.26
C GLU A 207 23.40 -1.11 -11.33
N VAL A 208 23.78 -1.98 -10.40
CA VAL A 208 22.85 -2.65 -9.48
C VAL A 208 23.39 -2.64 -8.06
N VAL A 209 22.56 -2.20 -7.12
CA VAL A 209 22.79 -2.36 -5.67
C VAL A 209 21.64 -3.17 -5.09
N CYS A 210 21.94 -4.33 -4.50
CA CYS A 210 20.97 -5.12 -3.77
C CYS A 210 20.96 -4.69 -2.30
N ILE A 211 19.78 -4.48 -1.75
CA ILE A 211 19.57 -4.20 -0.32
C ILE A 211 18.87 -5.40 0.30
N GLU A 212 19.45 -6.02 1.31
CA GLU A 212 18.89 -7.20 1.98
C GLU A 212 18.61 -6.92 3.45
N ALA A 213 17.40 -7.26 3.90
CA ALA A 213 17.06 -7.29 5.32
C ALA A 213 17.77 -8.46 5.99
N THR A 214 18.62 -8.13 6.96
CA THR A 214 19.23 -9.10 7.85
C THR A 214 18.23 -9.39 8.97
N PRO A 215 17.77 -10.65 9.15
CA PRO A 215 16.98 -10.98 10.32
C PRO A 215 17.75 -10.59 11.59
N PRO A 216 17.08 -10.09 12.65
CA PRO A 216 17.76 -9.94 13.93
C PRO A 216 18.42 -11.27 14.29
N ALA A 217 19.69 -11.24 14.68
CA ALA A 217 20.45 -12.43 15.05
C ALA A 217 19.60 -13.27 16.01
N GLY A 218 19.19 -14.45 15.56
CA GLY A 218 18.23 -15.26 16.29
C GLY A 218 18.73 -15.59 17.69
N VAL A 219 17.82 -15.52 18.66
CA VAL A 219 17.84 -16.45 19.79
C VAL A 219 17.93 -17.84 19.16
N GLY A 220 19.10 -18.46 19.30
CA GLY A 220 19.45 -19.67 18.60
C GLY A 220 18.63 -20.88 19.05
N SER A 221 18.48 -21.81 18.09
CA SER A 221 18.30 -23.27 18.20
C SER A 221 17.20 -23.80 19.11
#